data_AF-A0A428UZ43-F1
#
_entry.id   AF-A0A428UZ43-F1
#
_cell.length_a   1.000
_cell.length_b   1.000
_cell.length_c   1.000
_cell.angle_alpha   90.00
_cell.angle_beta   90.00
_cell.angle_gamma   90.00
#
_symmetry.space_group_name_H-M   'P 1'
#
loop_
_entity.id
_entity.type
_entity.pdbx_description
1 polymer ?
#
loop_
_entity_poly.entity_id
_entity_poly.type
_entity_poly.pdbx_seq_one_letter_code
_entity_poly.pdbx_strand_id
1 'polypeptide(L)'
;MTSKSHLQIFTLEGPHSNGDLKEFPLFSKLPAELRLKIWKHSLEHHRILKVHLRYPSAFDLKLAHDGQTKPASHQSQTYRPVVEGYQMLSKLLRVNKEARGAALSFYRVHLPCWLTKGASRSDDLVSGTIYFNPEYDFLHIKQESMDMMDFFYDLKFKYDPQHIGIRNLALCRRTLDNHGRLAPLPPSSDNPEAKEAFKDIMSQLDEVFFVSVQNIARMVLGRDTGALALYETSFNRSFPITAMALNFDRISRDPRRAEEDFKSLTIMVSPRDLYTAWLETMEAMGIKPLKTKYRILLTFRPWDRVYNEEDARKWVQKEDEIWNDTYVSNGPFSKIDWKTTAGSSLPKFRDEDLDKAIRPTFGFWLFPVDAFNDGSESASHSNYISSWDVSEHWPELALLRLPSS
;
A
#
# COMPACT_ATOMS: atom_id res chain seq x y z
N MET A 1 -5.63 -32.91 15.06
CA MET A 1 -4.62 -32.23 14.22
C MET A 1 -4.47 -30.82 14.78
N THR A 2 -3.35 -30.54 15.43
CA THR A 2 -3.02 -29.21 15.92
C THR A 2 -2.87 -28.27 14.71
N SER A 3 -3.57 -27.15 14.74
CA SER A 3 -3.46 -26.15 13.68
C SER A 3 -2.05 -25.55 13.71
N LYS A 4 -1.30 -25.65 12.62
CA LYS A 4 0.04 -25.09 12.46
C LYS A 4 0.00 -23.57 12.63
N SER A 5 0.44 -23.06 13.78
CA SER A 5 0.34 -21.63 14.15
C SER A 5 0.98 -20.70 13.11
N HIS A 6 2.17 -21.03 12.60
CA HIS A 6 2.88 -20.27 11.56
C HIS A 6 2.13 -20.12 10.23
N LEU A 7 1.11 -20.95 9.96
CA LEU A 7 0.28 -20.83 8.75
C LEU A 7 -0.99 -19.99 9.00
N GLN A 8 -1.31 -19.69 10.25
CA GLN A 8 -2.46 -18.87 10.60
C GLN A 8 -2.12 -17.39 10.42
N ILE A 9 -2.82 -16.73 9.50
CA ILE A 9 -2.68 -15.29 9.29
C ILE A 9 -3.07 -14.55 10.56
N PHE A 10 -2.20 -13.66 11.03
CA PHE A 10 -2.51 -12.73 12.11
C PHE A 10 -3.56 -11.74 11.66
N THR A 11 -4.64 -11.64 12.44
CA THR A 11 -5.71 -10.65 12.28
C THR A 11 -5.96 -10.01 13.64
N LEU A 12 -6.52 -8.81 13.67
CA LEU A 12 -7.01 -8.25 14.92
C LEU A 12 -8.14 -9.16 15.40
N GLU A 13 -8.02 -9.74 16.59
CA GLU A 13 -9.14 -10.46 17.20
C GLU A 13 -10.24 -9.44 17.56
N GLY A 14 -11.11 -9.14 16.59
CA GLY A 14 -12.45 -8.64 16.88
C GLY A 14 -13.29 -9.76 17.50
N PRO A 15 -14.31 -9.46 18.32
CA PRO A 15 -15.05 -10.48 19.05
C PRO A 15 -15.68 -11.47 18.08
N HIS A 16 -15.14 -12.70 18.06
CA HIS A 16 -15.71 -13.90 17.42
C HIS A 16 -16.27 -13.73 15.99
N SER A 17 -15.43 -13.44 14.99
CA SER A 17 -15.81 -13.64 13.58
C SER A 17 -15.62 -15.11 13.18
N ASN A 18 -16.53 -15.94 13.67
CA ASN A 18 -16.90 -17.28 13.16
C ASN A 18 -18.24 -17.75 13.76
N GLY A 19 -18.83 -17.01 14.71
CA GLY A 19 -20.26 -17.08 14.95
C GLY A 19 -20.97 -16.25 13.87
N ASP A 20 -21.99 -16.83 13.24
CA ASP A 20 -22.87 -16.19 12.26
C ASP A 20 -22.94 -14.66 12.45
N LEU A 21 -22.63 -13.90 11.41
CA LEU A 21 -23.01 -12.50 11.31
C LEU A 21 -24.54 -12.46 11.42
N LYS A 22 -25.06 -12.43 12.65
CA LYS A 22 -26.49 -12.37 12.91
C LYS A 22 -26.97 -11.08 12.27
N GLU A 23 -27.92 -11.22 11.36
CA GLU A 23 -28.66 -10.07 10.84
C GLU A 23 -29.10 -9.21 12.03
N PHE A 24 -28.96 -7.88 11.92
CA PHE A 24 -29.45 -6.94 12.93
C PHE A 24 -30.78 -6.34 12.46
N PRO A 25 -31.92 -7.05 12.60
CA PRO A 25 -33.20 -6.65 12.01
C PRO A 25 -33.76 -5.37 12.64
N LEU A 26 -33.23 -4.94 13.80
CA LEU A 26 -33.65 -3.73 14.50
C LEU A 26 -33.01 -2.47 13.93
N PHE A 27 -32.08 -2.57 12.97
CA PHE A 27 -31.41 -1.40 12.39
C PHE A 27 -32.40 -0.36 11.89
N SER A 28 -33.44 -0.78 11.15
CA SER A 28 -34.46 0.11 10.59
C SER A 28 -35.35 0.78 11.64
N LYS A 29 -35.41 0.24 12.86
CA LYS A 29 -36.19 0.78 13.98
C LYS A 29 -35.43 1.84 14.78
N LEU A 30 -34.13 1.99 14.54
CA LEU A 30 -33.34 3.02 15.20
C LEU A 30 -33.74 4.42 14.72
N PRO A 31 -33.72 5.44 15.61
CA PRO A 31 -33.77 6.85 15.23
C PRO A 31 -32.81 7.17 14.09
N ALA A 32 -33.21 8.10 13.22
CA ALA A 32 -32.43 8.44 12.01
C ALA A 32 -31.02 8.92 12.36
N GLU A 33 -30.86 9.63 13.46
CA GLU A 33 -29.59 10.14 13.96
C GLU A 33 -28.63 8.99 14.32
N LEU A 34 -29.15 7.92 14.93
CA LEU A 34 -28.35 6.74 15.26
C LEU A 34 -27.98 5.94 14.02
N ARG A 35 -28.91 5.76 13.08
CA ARG A 35 -28.62 5.08 11.80
C ARG A 35 -27.54 5.82 11.02
N LEU A 36 -27.61 7.15 10.96
CA LEU A 36 -26.61 7.97 10.31
C LEU A 36 -25.24 7.88 11.01
N LYS A 37 -25.19 7.88 12.34
CA LYS A 37 -23.95 7.68 13.10
C LYS A 37 -23.33 6.31 12.79
N ILE A 38 -24.13 5.25 12.71
CA ILE A 38 -23.65 3.91 12.36
C ILE A 38 -23.09 3.89 10.94
N TRP A 39 -23.77 4.49 9.96
CA TRP A 39 -23.25 4.60 8.60
C TRP A 39 -21.93 5.36 8.54
N LYS A 40 -21.84 6.51 9.20
CA LYS A 40 -20.59 7.28 9.26
C LYS A 40 -19.46 6.47 9.90
N HIS A 41 -19.73 5.84 11.04
CA HIS A 41 -18.74 5.02 11.72
C HIS A 41 -18.20 3.87 10.85
N SER A 42 -19.06 3.24 10.03
CA SER A 42 -18.63 2.20 9.08
C SER A 42 -17.82 2.70 7.88
N LEU A 43 -17.76 4.02 7.66
CA LEU A 43 -16.99 4.67 6.61
C LEU A 43 -15.64 5.22 7.11
N GLU A 44 -15.52 5.46 8.42
CA GLU A 44 -14.35 6.01 9.12
C GLU A 44 -13.21 4.99 9.24
N HIS A 45 -12.69 4.56 8.08
CA HIS A 45 -11.57 3.66 7.97
C HIS A 45 -10.54 4.22 6.99
N HIS A 46 -9.26 4.01 7.27
CA HIS A 46 -8.20 4.48 6.40
C HIS A 46 -8.09 3.58 5.17
N ARG A 47 -7.79 4.20 4.01
CA ARG A 47 -7.53 3.49 2.76
C ARG A 47 -6.32 4.07 2.06
N ILE A 48 -5.58 3.23 1.33
CA ILE A 48 -4.52 3.69 0.42
C ILE A 48 -4.97 3.48 -1.03
N LEU A 49 -5.28 4.57 -1.73
CA LEU A 49 -5.69 4.56 -3.13
C LEU A 49 -4.45 4.67 -4.03
N LYS A 50 -4.15 3.59 -4.77
CA LYS A 50 -2.97 3.52 -5.66
C LYS A 50 -3.29 4.18 -7.00
N VAL A 51 -2.86 5.42 -7.18
CA VAL A 51 -3.09 6.23 -8.38
C VAL A 51 -1.82 6.27 -9.24
N HIS A 52 -1.92 5.79 -10.46
CA HIS A 52 -0.89 5.89 -11.48
C HIS A 52 -1.20 7.06 -12.41
N LEU A 53 -0.32 8.04 -12.47
CA LEU A 53 -0.41 9.12 -13.44
C LEU A 53 0.38 8.70 -14.69
N ARG A 54 -0.35 8.24 -15.72
CA ARG A 54 0.22 7.73 -16.98
C ARG A 54 0.54 8.85 -17.95
N TYR A 55 1.57 8.64 -18.77
CA TYR A 55 1.92 9.56 -19.84
C TYR A 55 0.79 9.67 -20.87
N PRO A 56 0.22 10.86 -21.12
CA PRO A 56 -1.01 10.99 -21.91
C PRO A 56 -0.92 10.39 -23.31
N SER A 57 0.16 10.65 -24.07
CA SER A 57 0.25 10.16 -25.45
C SER A 57 0.40 8.64 -25.54
N ALA A 58 1.23 8.04 -24.67
CA ALA A 58 1.41 6.59 -24.63
C ALA A 58 0.11 5.89 -24.20
N PHE A 59 -0.61 6.48 -23.26
CA PHE A 59 -1.88 5.95 -22.78
C PHE A 59 -2.99 6.05 -23.84
N ASP A 60 -3.11 7.19 -24.52
CA ASP A 60 -4.11 7.41 -25.56
C ASP A 60 -3.86 6.52 -26.80
N LEU A 61 -2.59 6.28 -27.16
CA LEU A 61 -2.22 5.31 -28.19
C LEU A 61 -2.65 3.89 -27.82
N LYS A 62 -2.46 3.49 -26.56
CA LYS A 62 -2.92 2.19 -26.06
C LYS A 62 -4.44 2.07 -26.14
N LEU A 63 -5.17 3.07 -25.66
CA LEU A 63 -6.64 3.10 -25.73
C LEU A 63 -7.14 2.92 -27.17
N ALA A 64 -6.54 3.65 -28.12
CA ALA A 64 -6.89 3.55 -29.53
C ALA A 64 -6.61 2.15 -30.11
N HIS A 65 -5.47 1.54 -29.74
CA HIS A 65 -5.14 0.18 -30.14
C HIS A 65 -6.14 -0.85 -29.57
N ASP A 66 -6.59 -0.64 -28.34
CA ASP A 66 -7.59 -1.48 -27.67
C ASP A 66 -9.03 -1.18 -28.16
N GLY A 67 -9.21 -0.29 -29.14
CA GLY A 67 -10.52 0.09 -29.68
C GLY A 67 -11.41 0.88 -28.71
N GLN A 68 -10.84 1.42 -27.63
CA GLN A 68 -11.56 2.18 -26.63
C GLN A 68 -11.55 3.68 -26.94
N THR A 69 -12.69 4.34 -26.72
CA THR A 69 -12.80 5.80 -26.87
C THR A 69 -12.80 6.49 -25.52
N LYS A 70 -12.21 7.69 -25.48
CA LYS A 70 -12.16 8.51 -24.26
C LYS A 70 -13.56 9.04 -23.94
N PRO A 71 -14.13 8.74 -22.75
CA PRO A 71 -15.43 9.26 -22.36
C PRO A 71 -15.39 10.78 -22.18
N ALA A 72 -16.54 11.44 -22.34
CA ALA A 72 -16.68 12.89 -22.21
C ALA A 72 -16.12 13.43 -20.87
N SER A 73 -16.34 12.69 -19.77
CA SER A 73 -15.83 13.04 -18.43
C SER A 73 -14.31 13.14 -18.34
N HIS A 74 -13.58 12.52 -19.28
CA HIS A 74 -12.12 12.53 -19.31
C HIS A 74 -11.55 13.51 -20.34
N GLN A 75 -12.35 13.99 -21.30
CA GLN A 75 -11.83 14.72 -22.48
C GLN A 75 -10.96 15.93 -22.10
N SER A 76 -11.35 16.67 -21.06
CA SER A 76 -10.62 17.85 -20.58
C SER A 76 -9.39 17.56 -19.71
N GLN A 77 -9.09 16.30 -19.37
CA GLN A 77 -7.97 15.96 -18.48
C GLN A 77 -6.65 16.05 -19.24
N THR A 78 -5.68 16.82 -18.73
CA THR A 78 -4.30 16.86 -19.23
C THR A 78 -3.51 15.63 -18.78
N TYR A 79 -3.83 15.07 -17.62
CA TYR A 79 -3.28 13.85 -17.04
C TYR A 79 -4.16 12.60 -17.32
N ARG A 80 -3.62 11.41 -17.06
CA ARG A 80 -4.36 10.12 -17.17
C ARG A 80 -4.28 9.35 -15.85
N PRO A 81 -5.24 9.54 -14.93
CA PRO A 81 -5.23 8.84 -13.65
C PRO A 81 -5.77 7.42 -13.84
N VAL A 82 -4.92 6.43 -13.62
CA VAL A 82 -5.27 5.01 -13.59
C VAL A 82 -5.18 4.53 -12.15
N VAL A 83 -6.27 4.03 -11.59
CA VAL A 83 -6.34 3.60 -10.20
C VAL A 83 -6.35 2.07 -10.16
N GLU A 84 -5.39 1.51 -9.43
CA GLU A 84 -5.39 0.08 -9.11
C GLU A 84 -6.32 -0.16 -7.93
N GLY A 85 -7.35 -0.98 -8.09
CA GLY A 85 -8.05 -1.43 -6.88
C GLY A 85 -9.16 -2.45 -7.08
N TYR A 86 -9.06 -3.47 -6.23
CA TYR A 86 -10.08 -4.47 -6.02
C TYR A 86 -11.08 -3.96 -4.96
N GLN A 87 -12.39 -4.07 -5.21
CA GLN A 87 -13.46 -3.66 -4.30
C GLN A 87 -13.34 -2.20 -3.75
N MET A 88 -12.97 -1.26 -4.62
CA MET A 88 -12.77 0.15 -4.25
C MET A 88 -14.02 0.90 -3.78
N LEU A 89 -15.17 0.52 -4.31
CA LEU A 89 -16.42 1.23 -4.06
C LEU A 89 -17.03 0.76 -2.75
N SER A 90 -17.42 1.71 -1.90
CA SER A 90 -18.15 1.38 -0.67
C SER A 90 -19.44 0.63 -0.99
N LYS A 91 -19.66 -0.49 -0.31
CA LYS A 91 -20.90 -1.28 -0.42
C LYS A 91 -22.13 -0.42 -0.09
N LEU A 92 -21.98 0.59 0.79
CA LEU A 92 -23.06 1.49 1.20
C LEU A 92 -23.67 2.30 0.04
N LEU A 93 -22.94 2.48 -1.07
CA LEU A 93 -23.47 3.12 -2.28
C LEU A 93 -24.65 2.37 -2.92
N ARG A 94 -24.85 1.10 -2.55
CA ARG A 94 -25.84 0.18 -3.12
C ARG A 94 -26.86 -0.36 -2.11
N VAL A 95 -26.73 -0.04 -0.81
CA VAL A 95 -27.60 -0.60 0.24
C VAL A 95 -29.00 0.03 0.20
N ASN A 96 -29.11 1.33 0.44
CA ASN A 96 -30.36 2.09 0.37
C ASN A 96 -30.04 3.58 0.16
N LYS A 97 -31.09 4.41 0.01
CA LYS A 97 -30.94 5.86 -0.23
C LYS A 97 -30.19 6.60 0.88
N GLU A 98 -30.43 6.24 2.13
CA GLU A 98 -29.79 6.87 3.30
C GLU A 98 -28.29 6.52 3.38
N ALA A 99 -27.96 5.22 3.28
CA ALA A 99 -26.59 4.74 3.28
C ALA A 99 -25.79 5.31 2.10
N ARG A 100 -26.41 5.38 0.91
CA ARG A 100 -25.80 6.04 -0.26
C ARG A 100 -25.56 7.52 -0.01
N GLY A 101 -26.51 8.22 0.59
CA GLY A 101 -26.37 9.63 0.96
C GLY A 101 -25.22 9.85 1.94
N ALA A 102 -25.12 9.01 2.97
CA ALA A 102 -24.02 9.04 3.94
C ALA A 102 -22.66 8.79 3.27
N ALA A 103 -22.57 7.78 2.40
CA ALA A 103 -21.34 7.45 1.68
C ALA A 103 -20.88 8.55 0.73
N LEU A 104 -21.79 9.14 -0.05
CA LEU A 104 -21.46 10.25 -0.96
C LEU A 104 -21.09 11.54 -0.19
N SER A 105 -21.73 11.79 0.96
CA SER A 105 -21.36 12.91 1.82
C SER A 105 -19.98 12.71 2.46
N PHE A 106 -19.62 11.48 2.81
CA PHE A 106 -18.33 11.15 3.40
C PHE A 106 -17.20 11.18 2.36
N TYR A 107 -17.37 10.48 1.24
CA TYR A 107 -16.42 10.47 0.12
C TYR A 107 -16.72 11.59 -0.86
N ARG A 108 -16.57 12.83 -0.39
CA ARG A 108 -17.02 14.03 -1.11
C ARG A 108 -16.30 14.28 -2.44
N VAL A 109 -15.07 13.79 -2.60
CA VAL A 109 -14.27 14.05 -3.80
C VAL A 109 -14.52 12.95 -4.82
N HIS A 110 -14.95 13.35 -6.01
CA HIS A 110 -15.29 12.45 -7.11
C HIS A 110 -14.31 12.67 -8.26
N LEU A 111 -13.34 11.78 -8.43
CA LEU A 111 -12.33 11.88 -9.48
C LEU A 111 -12.64 10.89 -10.62
N PRO A 112 -12.97 11.38 -11.83
CA PRO A 112 -13.03 10.53 -13.02
C PRO A 112 -11.66 9.93 -13.33
N CYS A 113 -11.60 8.61 -13.44
CA CYS A 113 -10.36 7.86 -13.63
C CYS A 113 -10.56 6.60 -14.49
N TRP A 114 -9.46 5.98 -14.86
CA TRP A 114 -9.47 4.61 -15.38
C TRP A 114 -9.22 3.64 -14.25
N LEU A 115 -9.98 2.56 -14.19
CA LEU A 115 -9.86 1.50 -13.22
C LEU A 115 -9.15 0.31 -13.88
N THR A 116 -8.26 -0.32 -13.13
CA THR A 116 -7.62 -1.58 -13.51
C THR A 116 -7.59 -2.50 -12.29
N LYS A 117 -7.48 -3.82 -12.51
CA LYS A 117 -7.43 -4.82 -11.44
C LYS A 117 -8.67 -4.75 -10.53
N GLY A 118 -9.80 -4.42 -11.14
CA GLY A 118 -11.11 -4.26 -10.51
C GLY A 118 -11.73 -5.59 -10.08
N ALA A 119 -13.06 -5.67 -10.06
CA ALA A 119 -13.77 -6.89 -9.63
C ALA A 119 -13.38 -8.15 -10.42
N SER A 120 -13.02 -8.00 -11.69
CA SER A 120 -12.63 -9.12 -12.58
C SER A 120 -11.19 -9.60 -12.39
N ARG A 121 -10.39 -8.97 -11.51
CA ARG A 121 -8.94 -9.19 -11.36
C ARG A 121 -8.11 -8.95 -12.64
N SER A 122 -8.76 -8.53 -13.73
CA SER A 122 -8.16 -8.28 -15.04
C SER A 122 -7.36 -6.98 -15.06
N ASP A 123 -6.34 -6.92 -15.91
CA ASP A 123 -5.57 -5.70 -16.17
C ASP A 123 -6.28 -4.77 -17.18
N ASP A 124 -7.49 -5.14 -17.64
CA ASP A 124 -8.34 -4.31 -18.51
C ASP A 124 -8.58 -2.92 -17.92
N LEU A 125 -8.57 -1.92 -18.80
CA LEU A 125 -8.89 -0.54 -18.46
C LEU A 125 -10.39 -0.31 -18.61
N VAL A 126 -11.02 0.15 -17.53
CA VAL A 126 -12.45 0.48 -17.49
C VAL A 126 -12.60 1.90 -17.01
N SER A 127 -13.34 2.75 -17.73
CA SER A 127 -13.65 4.09 -17.24
C SER A 127 -14.52 4.02 -15.98
N GLY A 128 -14.21 4.89 -15.01
CA GLY A 128 -14.96 4.96 -13.77
C GLY A 128 -14.71 6.27 -13.03
N THR A 129 -15.12 6.26 -11.76
CA THR A 129 -14.93 7.38 -10.85
C THR A 129 -14.55 6.82 -9.49
N ILE A 130 -13.48 7.35 -8.91
CA ILE A 130 -13.15 7.07 -7.51
C ILE A 130 -13.80 8.10 -6.61
N TYR A 131 -14.20 7.62 -5.43
CA TYR A 131 -14.78 8.39 -4.35
C TYR A 131 -13.80 8.32 -3.19
N PHE A 132 -13.32 9.47 -2.71
CA PHE A 132 -12.42 9.51 -1.58
C PHE A 132 -12.68 10.70 -0.66
N ASN A 133 -12.19 10.56 0.57
CA ASN A 133 -12.26 11.55 1.62
C ASN A 133 -10.82 12.02 1.91
N PRO A 134 -10.48 13.29 1.64
CA PRO A 134 -9.14 13.84 1.85
C PRO A 134 -8.54 13.64 3.24
N GLU A 135 -9.37 13.69 4.29
CA GLU A 135 -8.94 13.60 5.69
C GLU A 135 -8.67 12.15 6.15
N TYR A 136 -9.26 11.15 5.49
CA TYR A 136 -9.14 9.74 5.87
C TYR A 136 -8.32 8.89 4.88
N ASP A 137 -8.44 9.19 3.58
CA ASP A 137 -7.83 8.38 2.52
C ASP A 137 -6.45 8.91 2.14
N PHE A 138 -5.50 7.99 2.00
CA PHE A 138 -4.17 8.27 1.45
C PHE A 138 -4.19 8.10 -0.07
N LEU A 139 -3.67 9.08 -0.80
CA LEU A 139 -3.38 8.91 -2.22
C LEU A 139 -1.94 8.44 -2.39
N HIS A 140 -1.76 7.20 -2.84
CA HIS A 140 -0.45 6.67 -3.23
C HIS A 140 -0.20 6.99 -4.71
N ILE A 141 0.56 8.05 -4.96
CA ILE A 141 0.87 8.49 -6.31
C ILE A 141 2.09 7.72 -6.83
N LYS A 142 1.92 7.08 -7.99
CA LYS A 142 2.98 6.47 -8.78
C LYS A 142 3.08 7.22 -10.09
N GLN A 143 4.20 7.89 -10.31
CA GLN A 143 4.34 8.82 -11.42
C GLN A 143 5.02 8.15 -12.61
N GLU A 144 4.44 8.32 -13.79
CA GLU A 144 5.09 8.10 -15.09
C GLU A 144 5.11 9.37 -15.95
N SER A 145 4.34 10.42 -15.59
CA SER A 145 4.26 11.71 -16.33
C SER A 145 4.50 12.95 -15.46
N MET A 146 4.83 14.09 -16.06
CA MET A 146 5.18 15.35 -15.38
C MET A 146 3.98 16.17 -14.85
N ASP A 147 2.73 15.69 -14.97
CA ASP A 147 1.52 16.53 -14.80
C ASP A 147 0.94 16.54 -13.38
N MET A 148 1.80 16.37 -12.35
CA MET A 148 1.36 16.24 -10.96
C MET A 148 0.70 17.51 -10.42
N MET A 149 1.17 18.69 -10.83
CA MET A 149 0.62 19.98 -10.38
C MET A 149 -0.81 20.19 -10.88
N ASP A 150 -1.05 19.99 -12.17
CA ASP A 150 -2.40 20.08 -12.75
C ASP A 150 -3.36 19.06 -12.13
N PHE A 151 -2.87 17.84 -11.87
CA PHE A 151 -3.64 16.83 -11.17
C PHE A 151 -4.11 17.33 -9.80
N PHE A 152 -3.22 17.87 -8.97
CA PHE A 152 -3.57 18.37 -7.65
C PHE A 152 -4.41 19.66 -7.70
N TYR A 153 -4.18 20.53 -8.68
CA TYR A 153 -5.00 21.72 -8.91
C TYR A 153 -6.45 21.33 -9.20
N ASP A 154 -6.67 20.42 -10.16
CA ASP A 154 -8.02 19.90 -10.47
C ASP A 154 -8.62 19.16 -9.27
N LEU A 155 -7.82 18.36 -8.55
CA LEU A 155 -8.28 17.64 -7.37
C LEU A 155 -8.87 18.59 -6.33
N LYS A 156 -8.24 19.74 -6.11
CA LYS A 156 -8.68 20.76 -5.16
C LYS A 156 -9.83 21.61 -5.71
N PHE A 157 -9.70 22.18 -6.92
CA PHE A 157 -10.64 23.20 -7.39
C PHE A 157 -11.80 22.65 -8.21
N LYS A 158 -11.62 21.52 -8.89
CA LYS A 158 -12.63 20.93 -9.77
C LYS A 158 -13.40 19.79 -9.11
N TYR A 159 -12.71 18.93 -8.36
CA TYR A 159 -13.34 17.70 -7.84
C TYR A 159 -13.66 17.73 -6.35
N ASP A 160 -13.00 18.58 -5.55
CA ASP A 160 -13.31 18.76 -4.14
C ASP A 160 -14.24 19.97 -3.92
N PRO A 161 -15.50 19.75 -3.54
CA PRO A 161 -16.45 20.85 -3.28
C PRO A 161 -16.03 21.78 -2.14
N GLN A 162 -15.10 21.35 -1.28
CA GLN A 162 -14.59 22.15 -0.16
C GLN A 162 -13.26 22.85 -0.45
N HIS A 163 -12.66 22.59 -1.62
CA HIS A 163 -11.38 23.16 -2.01
C HIS A 163 -10.26 22.98 -0.98
N ILE A 164 -10.24 21.83 -0.30
CA ILE A 164 -9.20 21.45 0.66
C ILE A 164 -8.05 20.77 -0.06
N GLY A 165 -8.34 19.93 -1.05
CA GLY A 165 -7.33 19.12 -1.74
C GLY A 165 -7.10 17.81 -0.98
N ILE A 166 -5.85 17.38 -0.84
CA ILE A 166 -5.50 16.16 -0.07
C ILE A 166 -4.87 16.51 1.27
N ARG A 167 -5.05 15.63 2.26
CA ARG A 167 -4.36 15.73 3.56
C ARG A 167 -3.36 14.59 3.78
N ASN A 168 -3.57 13.45 3.14
CA ASN A 168 -2.76 12.26 3.34
C ASN A 168 -2.15 11.77 2.01
N LEU A 169 -0.83 11.66 1.97
CA LEU A 169 -0.08 11.34 0.76
C LEU A 169 0.80 10.11 0.98
N ALA A 170 0.93 9.27 -0.03
CA ALA A 170 1.90 8.19 -0.05
C ALA A 170 2.75 8.25 -1.33
N LEU A 171 4.06 8.13 -1.16
CA LEU A 171 5.05 8.25 -2.23
C LEU A 171 5.91 7.00 -2.25
N CYS A 172 6.39 6.60 -3.42
CA CYS A 172 7.29 5.46 -3.55
C CYS A 172 8.48 5.85 -4.41
N ARG A 173 9.55 5.06 -4.42
CA ARG A 173 10.76 5.38 -5.21
C ARG A 173 10.50 5.74 -6.68
N ARG A 174 9.43 5.25 -7.31
CA ARG A 174 9.06 5.63 -8.69
C ARG A 174 8.63 7.09 -8.85
N THR A 175 8.39 7.81 -7.76
CA THR A 175 8.19 9.26 -7.78
C THR A 175 9.51 10.03 -7.78
N LEU A 176 10.65 9.34 -7.65
CA LEU A 176 11.97 9.92 -7.82
C LEU A 176 12.43 9.81 -9.28
N ASP A 177 13.18 10.80 -9.74
CA ASP A 177 13.96 10.74 -10.97
C ASP A 177 15.22 9.87 -10.82
N ASN A 178 15.97 9.77 -11.91
CA ASN A 178 17.23 9.02 -11.97
C ASN A 178 18.33 9.60 -11.07
N HIS A 179 18.16 10.81 -10.54
CA HIS A 179 19.08 11.45 -9.60
C HIS A 179 18.61 11.33 -8.14
N GLY A 180 17.52 10.59 -7.90
CA GLY A 180 16.96 10.42 -6.56
C GLY A 180 16.23 11.65 -6.06
N ARG A 181 15.94 12.65 -6.91
CA ARG A 181 15.11 13.81 -6.57
C ARG A 181 13.67 13.49 -6.90
N LEU A 182 12.68 14.15 -6.31
CA LEU A 182 11.32 14.03 -6.84
C LEU A 182 11.32 14.43 -8.31
N ALA A 183 10.66 13.62 -9.14
CA ALA A 183 10.66 13.82 -10.59
C ALA A 183 10.39 15.28 -10.92
N PRO A 184 11.20 15.92 -11.79
CA PRO A 184 11.18 17.36 -11.97
C PRO A 184 9.76 17.81 -12.24
N LEU A 185 9.24 18.62 -11.33
CA LEU A 185 7.96 19.27 -11.55
C LEU A 185 8.15 20.23 -12.72
N PRO A 186 7.14 20.36 -13.60
CA PRO A 186 7.27 21.13 -14.82
C PRO A 186 7.76 22.55 -14.48
N PRO A 187 8.61 23.15 -15.34
CA PRO A 187 9.13 24.47 -15.11
C PRO A 187 7.99 25.45 -14.83
N SER A 188 8.20 26.34 -13.87
CA SER A 188 7.17 27.17 -13.26
C SER A 188 6.46 28.17 -14.18
N SER A 189 6.79 28.18 -15.48
CA SER A 189 6.25 29.09 -16.47
C SER A 189 4.86 28.71 -16.98
N ASP A 190 4.45 27.45 -16.86
CA ASP A 190 3.34 26.94 -17.68
C ASP A 190 1.97 27.04 -16.97
N ASN A 191 1.94 27.01 -15.63
CA ASN A 191 0.71 27.22 -14.84
C ASN A 191 1.03 27.73 -13.41
N PRO A 192 1.14 29.06 -13.21
CA PRO A 192 1.43 29.64 -11.90
C PRO A 192 0.39 29.32 -10.83
N GLU A 193 -0.88 29.22 -11.20
CA GLU A 193 -1.97 28.90 -10.25
C GLU A 193 -1.87 27.46 -9.74
N ALA A 194 -1.60 26.50 -10.63
CA ALA A 194 -1.40 25.11 -10.24
C ALA A 194 -0.18 24.95 -9.32
N LYS A 195 0.88 25.73 -9.54
CA LYS A 195 2.06 25.74 -8.66
C LYS A 195 1.73 26.26 -7.26
N GLU A 196 1.01 27.38 -7.15
CA GLU A 196 0.62 27.91 -5.84
C GLU A 196 -0.38 27.01 -5.12
N ALA A 197 -1.32 26.41 -5.87
CA ALA A 197 -2.23 25.40 -5.34
C ALA A 197 -1.48 24.18 -4.80
N PHE A 198 -0.49 23.70 -5.54
CA PHE A 198 0.36 22.59 -5.12
C PHE A 198 1.09 22.92 -3.81
N LYS A 199 1.74 24.09 -3.72
CA LYS A 199 2.40 24.53 -2.47
C LYS A 199 1.44 24.58 -1.31
N ASP A 200 0.25 25.15 -1.52
CA ASP A 200 -0.78 25.22 -0.49
C ASP A 200 -1.20 23.83 -0.01
N ILE A 201 -1.51 22.90 -0.93
CA ILE A 201 -1.86 21.50 -0.61
C ILE A 201 -0.74 20.83 0.18
N MET A 202 0.51 20.92 -0.31
CA MET A 202 1.66 20.27 0.34
C MET A 202 1.95 20.85 1.73
N SER A 203 1.71 22.15 1.94
CA SER A 203 1.85 22.80 3.25
C SER A 203 0.80 22.35 4.27
N GLN A 204 -0.29 21.75 3.78
CA GLN A 204 -1.46 21.36 4.54
C GLN A 204 -1.54 19.85 4.80
N LEU A 205 -0.55 19.06 4.39
CA LEU A 205 -0.56 17.61 4.63
C LEU A 205 -0.51 17.28 6.13
N ASP A 206 -1.38 16.35 6.55
CA ASP A 206 -1.41 15.79 7.89
C ASP A 206 -0.43 14.64 8.05
N GLU A 207 -0.36 13.73 7.07
CA GLU A 207 0.52 12.55 7.13
C GLU A 207 1.05 12.16 5.74
N VAL A 208 2.33 11.79 5.68
CA VAL A 208 3.03 11.35 4.48
C VAL A 208 3.70 9.99 4.72
N PHE A 209 3.38 9.03 3.86
CA PHE A 209 3.99 7.70 3.87
C PHE A 209 5.05 7.57 2.77
N PHE A 210 6.26 7.22 3.18
CA PHE A 210 7.35 6.82 2.29
C PHE A 210 7.31 5.31 2.10
N VAL A 211 6.73 4.90 0.98
CA VAL A 211 6.42 3.51 0.63
C VAL A 211 7.67 2.79 0.14
N SER A 212 8.19 1.94 1.01
CA SER A 212 9.30 1.01 0.77
C SER A 212 8.77 -0.41 0.62
N VAL A 213 8.71 -0.88 -0.63
CA VAL A 213 8.24 -2.24 -0.95
C VAL A 213 9.43 -3.15 -1.20
N GLN A 214 9.56 -4.18 -0.38
CA GLN A 214 10.68 -5.10 -0.36
C GLN A 214 10.38 -6.38 -1.15
N ASN A 215 11.40 -6.89 -1.84
CA ASN A 215 11.31 -8.15 -2.59
C ASN A 215 12.09 -9.30 -1.93
N ILE A 216 12.96 -8.99 -0.97
CA ILE A 216 13.91 -9.93 -0.36
C ILE A 216 13.89 -9.90 1.17
N ALA A 217 12.99 -9.13 1.79
CA ALA A 217 13.00 -8.89 3.23
C ALA A 217 12.31 -10.00 4.05
N ARG A 218 11.57 -10.89 3.38
CA ARG A 218 10.83 -11.98 4.02
C ARG A 218 11.61 -13.29 3.94
N MET A 219 11.92 -13.77 2.73
CA MET A 219 12.66 -15.01 2.51
C MET A 219 13.84 -14.77 1.57
N VAL A 220 15.03 -15.21 1.97
CA VAL A 220 16.27 -15.17 1.19
C VAL A 220 16.79 -16.60 1.07
N LEU A 221 16.86 -17.11 -0.15
CA LEU A 221 17.41 -18.44 -0.47
C LEU A 221 18.68 -18.28 -1.32
N GLY A 222 19.66 -17.53 -0.79
CA GLY A 222 20.92 -17.25 -1.46
C GLY A 222 20.76 -16.64 -2.86
N ARG A 223 21.46 -17.21 -3.86
CA ARG A 223 21.48 -16.69 -5.25
C ARG A 223 20.12 -16.75 -5.95
N ASP A 224 19.18 -17.56 -5.48
CA ASP A 224 17.92 -17.85 -6.18
C ASP A 224 16.84 -16.79 -5.96
N THR A 225 16.91 -16.02 -4.87
CA THR A 225 16.01 -14.88 -4.62
C THR A 225 16.45 -13.61 -5.34
N GLY A 226 17.44 -13.70 -6.24
CA GLY A 226 18.02 -12.56 -6.96
C GLY A 226 18.90 -11.64 -6.10
N ALA A 227 19.10 -11.99 -4.82
CA ALA A 227 19.93 -11.26 -3.88
C ALA A 227 21.37 -11.79 -3.93
N LEU A 228 22.06 -11.61 -5.06
CA LEU A 228 23.43 -12.12 -5.26
C LEU A 228 24.44 -11.65 -4.19
N ALA A 229 24.14 -10.53 -3.51
CA ALA A 229 24.94 -9.97 -2.43
C ALA A 229 24.65 -10.58 -1.05
N LEU A 230 23.55 -11.32 -0.87
CA LEU A 230 23.21 -11.99 0.38
C LEU A 230 23.64 -13.45 0.29
N TYR A 231 24.71 -13.79 1.01
CA TYR A 231 25.24 -15.15 1.05
C TYR A 231 24.53 -16.05 2.08
N GLU A 232 23.79 -15.46 3.02
CA GLU A 232 23.10 -16.19 4.08
C GLU A 232 21.62 -16.41 3.75
N THR A 233 21.16 -17.64 3.96
CA THR A 233 19.73 -17.99 3.93
C THR A 233 19.03 -17.44 5.17
N SER A 234 17.89 -16.78 4.97
CA SER A 234 17.10 -16.22 6.07
C SER A 234 15.60 -16.27 5.80
N PHE A 235 14.82 -16.34 6.89
CA PHE A 235 13.36 -16.26 6.84
C PHE A 235 12.82 -15.43 8.00
N ASN A 236 12.31 -14.25 7.67
CA ASN A 236 11.67 -13.32 8.58
C ASN A 236 10.14 -13.44 8.44
N ARG A 237 9.52 -14.23 9.32
CA ARG A 237 8.06 -14.47 9.29
C ARG A 237 7.25 -13.26 9.75
N SER A 238 7.84 -12.34 10.52
CA SER A 238 7.13 -11.16 11.01
C SER A 238 6.93 -10.10 9.93
N PHE A 239 7.77 -10.07 8.89
CA PHE A 239 7.68 -9.07 7.84
C PHE A 239 6.30 -9.05 7.15
N PRO A 240 5.55 -7.92 7.19
CA PRO A 240 4.21 -7.84 6.64
C PRO A 240 4.17 -7.99 5.12
N ILE A 241 3.11 -8.61 4.60
CA ILE A 241 2.93 -8.90 3.17
C ILE A 241 1.88 -7.96 2.58
N THR A 242 2.18 -7.28 1.47
CA THR A 242 1.19 -6.41 0.83
C THR A 242 0.09 -7.22 0.13
N ALA A 243 -1.08 -6.62 -0.05
CA ALA A 243 -2.19 -7.19 -0.80
C ALA A 243 -2.84 -6.14 -1.73
N MET A 244 -3.83 -6.58 -2.51
CA MET A 244 -4.65 -5.72 -3.35
C MET A 244 -5.74 -4.98 -2.58
N ALA A 245 -6.02 -5.39 -1.33
CA ALA A 245 -6.90 -4.68 -0.43
C ALA A 245 -6.40 -3.24 -0.18
N LEU A 246 -7.35 -2.33 0.04
CA LEU A 246 -7.08 -0.89 0.18
C LEU A 246 -7.32 -0.40 1.61
N ASN A 247 -8.32 -0.97 2.28
CA ASN A 247 -8.71 -0.60 3.64
C ASN A 247 -7.73 -1.21 4.64
N PHE A 248 -7.37 -0.45 5.67
CA PHE A 248 -6.51 -0.93 6.73
C PHE A 248 -6.87 -0.37 8.10
N ASP A 249 -6.53 -1.14 9.14
CA ASP A 249 -6.60 -0.74 10.53
C ASP A 249 -5.19 -0.55 11.09
N ARG A 250 -5.00 0.46 11.94
CA ARG A 250 -3.71 0.73 12.60
C ARG A 250 -3.73 0.20 14.02
N ILE A 251 -2.69 -0.54 14.37
CA ILE A 251 -2.36 -0.90 15.74
C ILE A 251 -1.13 -0.08 16.12
N SER A 252 -1.23 0.68 17.21
CA SER A 252 -0.18 1.62 17.64
C SER A 252 1.19 0.97 17.86
N ARG A 253 1.21 -0.33 18.15
CA ARG A 253 2.42 -1.12 18.38
C ARG A 253 2.18 -2.51 17.82
N ASP A 254 3.06 -3.02 16.96
CA ASP A 254 2.95 -4.41 16.48
C ASP A 254 2.88 -5.37 17.68
N PRO A 255 1.78 -6.11 17.87
CA PRO A 255 1.60 -6.97 19.04
C PRO A 255 2.31 -8.33 18.90
N ARG A 256 2.89 -8.62 17.73
CA ARG A 256 3.61 -9.87 17.47
C ARG A 256 5.01 -9.80 18.08
N ARG A 257 5.50 -10.96 18.54
CA ARG A 257 6.83 -11.12 19.17
C ARG A 257 7.97 -11.05 18.14
N ALA A 258 8.11 -9.90 17.48
CA ALA A 258 9.06 -9.65 16.39
C ALA A 258 10.33 -8.90 16.85
N GLU A 259 10.62 -8.88 18.16
CA GLU A 259 11.73 -8.12 18.77
C GLU A 259 13.07 -8.43 18.10
N GLU A 260 13.37 -9.71 17.89
CA GLU A 260 14.64 -10.15 17.32
C GLU A 260 14.75 -9.80 15.82
N ASP A 261 13.63 -9.80 15.10
CA ASP A 261 13.60 -9.44 13.68
C ASP A 261 13.94 -7.95 13.48
N PHE A 262 13.61 -7.09 14.45
CA PHE A 262 13.91 -5.66 14.38
C PHE A 262 15.39 -5.32 14.57
N LYS A 263 16.20 -6.22 15.12
CA LYS A 263 17.66 -6.00 15.28
C LYS A 263 18.42 -6.12 13.95
N SER A 264 17.82 -6.77 12.95
CA SER A 264 18.47 -6.99 11.66
C SER A 264 17.44 -7.08 10.53
N LEU A 265 16.81 -5.95 10.21
CA LEU A 265 15.95 -5.86 9.04
C LEU A 265 16.80 -5.68 7.77
N THR A 266 16.78 -6.70 6.92
CA THR A 266 17.38 -6.62 5.59
C THR A 266 16.47 -5.84 4.65
N ILE A 267 16.94 -4.68 4.20
CA ILE A 267 16.18 -3.76 3.37
C ILE A 267 16.94 -3.48 2.07
N MET A 268 16.22 -3.64 0.96
CA MET A 268 16.66 -3.22 -0.35
C MET A 268 16.37 -1.73 -0.50
N VAL A 269 17.46 -0.97 -0.67
CA VAL A 269 17.52 0.49 -0.84
C VAL A 269 17.08 1.22 0.42
N SER A 270 17.88 2.21 0.83
CA SER A 270 17.58 2.99 2.02
C SER A 270 16.20 3.64 1.91
N PRO A 271 15.28 3.36 2.86
CA PRO A 271 13.99 4.05 2.91
C PRO A 271 14.13 5.55 3.17
N ARG A 272 15.27 5.98 3.72
CA ARG A 272 15.60 7.37 4.02
C ARG A 272 15.77 8.23 2.77
N ASP A 273 16.28 7.67 1.67
CA ASP A 273 16.56 8.42 0.44
C ASP A 273 15.32 9.17 -0.06
N LEU A 274 14.16 8.52 -0.02
CA LEU A 274 12.89 9.10 -0.44
C LEU A 274 12.43 10.24 0.49
N TYR A 275 12.68 10.10 1.80
CA TYR A 275 12.37 11.15 2.78
C TYR A 275 13.28 12.36 2.61
N THR A 276 14.58 12.16 2.47
CA THR A 276 15.54 13.25 2.23
C THR A 276 15.21 14.00 0.95
N ALA A 277 14.98 13.28 -0.16
CA ALA A 277 14.60 13.88 -1.43
C ALA A 277 13.29 14.67 -1.34
N TRP A 278 12.33 14.18 -0.55
CA TRP A 278 11.09 14.90 -0.28
C TRP A 278 11.35 16.23 0.45
N LEU A 279 12.12 16.21 1.53
CA LEU A 279 12.44 17.42 2.29
C LEU A 279 13.17 18.47 1.44
N GLU A 280 14.19 18.05 0.69
CA GLU A 280 14.94 18.94 -0.20
C GLU A 280 14.02 19.59 -1.23
N THR A 281 13.08 18.82 -1.80
CA THR A 281 12.12 19.34 -2.77
C THR A 281 11.16 20.34 -2.12
N MET A 282 10.64 20.03 -0.93
CA MET A 282 9.75 20.95 -0.20
C MET A 282 10.48 22.26 0.15
N GLU A 283 11.72 22.17 0.63
CA GLU A 283 12.55 23.33 0.94
C GLU A 283 12.84 24.19 -0.30
N ALA A 284 13.21 23.56 -1.43
CA ALA A 284 13.43 24.25 -2.70
C ALA A 284 12.18 25.00 -3.21
N MET A 285 10.98 24.59 -2.79
CA MET A 285 9.72 25.27 -3.10
C MET A 285 9.32 26.34 -2.09
N GLY A 286 10.07 26.50 -1.00
CA GLY A 286 9.72 27.37 0.11
C GLY A 286 8.60 26.81 1.00
N ILE A 287 8.35 25.51 0.95
CA ILE A 287 7.33 24.83 1.78
C ILE A 287 7.99 24.39 3.09
N LYS A 288 7.42 24.79 4.22
CA LYS A 288 7.87 24.39 5.56
C LYS A 288 6.82 23.46 6.19
N PRO A 289 6.98 22.13 6.08
CA PRO A 289 5.97 21.20 6.58
C PRO A 289 6.12 20.94 8.08
N LEU A 290 5.80 21.95 8.90
CA LEU A 290 6.06 21.94 10.36
C LEU A 290 5.16 21.00 11.17
N LYS A 291 3.99 20.60 10.63
CA LYS A 291 2.98 19.79 11.35
C LYS A 291 2.75 18.41 10.75
N THR A 292 3.31 18.16 9.57
CA THR A 292 3.10 16.92 8.81
C THR A 292 3.81 15.76 9.50
N LYS A 293 3.09 14.66 9.72
CA LYS A 293 3.66 13.42 10.23
C LYS A 293 4.32 12.64 9.10
N TYR A 294 5.58 12.27 9.30
CA TYR A 294 6.35 11.49 8.33
C TYR A 294 6.54 10.07 8.83
N ARG A 295 6.16 9.09 8.00
CA ARG A 295 6.31 7.66 8.32
C ARG A 295 6.93 6.89 7.17
N ILE A 296 7.71 5.87 7.48
CA ILE A 296 8.21 4.91 6.51
C ILE A 296 7.28 3.70 6.52
N LEU A 297 6.64 3.45 5.38
CA LEU A 297 5.80 2.29 5.16
C LEU A 297 6.65 1.16 4.61
N LEU A 298 6.75 0.06 5.35
CA LEU A 298 7.56 -1.10 4.98
C LEU A 298 6.68 -2.35 4.79
N THR A 299 6.80 -2.99 3.62
CA THR A 299 5.99 -4.18 3.27
C THR A 299 6.69 -5.06 2.25
N PHE A 300 6.38 -6.36 2.26
CA PHE A 300 6.90 -7.34 1.33
C PHE A 300 5.96 -7.51 0.12
N ARG A 301 6.52 -7.59 -1.08
CA ARG A 301 5.77 -7.86 -2.32
C ARG A 301 5.64 -9.37 -2.53
N PRO A 302 4.43 -9.95 -2.45
CA PRO A 302 4.23 -11.35 -2.81
C PRO A 302 4.42 -11.53 -4.32
N TRP A 303 4.88 -12.72 -4.73
CA TRP A 303 5.08 -13.07 -6.14
C TRP A 303 3.75 -13.20 -6.88
N ASP A 304 2.72 -13.67 -6.18
CA ASP A 304 1.34 -13.74 -6.66
C ASP A 304 0.52 -12.62 -6.02
N ARG A 305 -0.43 -12.04 -6.77
CA ARG A 305 -1.32 -11.00 -6.24
C ARG A 305 -2.33 -11.63 -5.27
N VAL A 306 -2.46 -11.04 -4.09
CA VAL A 306 -3.41 -11.48 -3.06
C VAL A 306 -4.62 -10.54 -3.04
N TYR A 307 -5.81 -11.04 -3.40
CA TYR A 307 -7.03 -10.23 -3.48
C TYR A 307 -7.97 -10.40 -2.28
N ASN A 308 -8.01 -11.61 -1.71
CA ASN A 308 -8.93 -11.98 -0.63
C ASN A 308 -8.26 -12.92 0.39
N GLU A 309 -8.99 -13.30 1.43
CA GLU A 309 -8.49 -14.18 2.49
C GLU A 309 -8.06 -15.57 1.98
N GLU A 310 -8.72 -16.09 0.95
CA GLU A 310 -8.37 -17.40 0.40
C GLU A 310 -7.05 -17.35 -0.39
N ASP A 311 -6.86 -16.32 -1.22
CA ASP A 311 -5.59 -16.08 -1.90
C ASP A 311 -4.46 -15.92 -0.88
N ALA A 312 -4.73 -15.25 0.24
CA ALA A 312 -3.77 -15.06 1.33
C ALA A 312 -3.37 -16.39 2.00
N ARG A 313 -4.35 -17.26 2.30
CA ARG A 313 -4.09 -18.60 2.85
C ARG A 313 -3.27 -19.46 1.87
N LYS A 314 -3.63 -19.45 0.58
CA LYS A 314 -2.89 -20.16 -0.46
C LYS A 314 -1.45 -19.66 -0.57
N TRP A 315 -1.25 -18.35 -0.48
CA TRP A 315 0.07 -17.75 -0.56
C TRP A 315 0.97 -18.16 0.62
N VAL A 316 0.45 -18.13 1.85
CA VAL A 316 1.20 -18.56 3.05
C VAL A 316 1.55 -20.05 2.99
N GLN A 317 0.63 -20.89 2.52
CA GLN A 317 0.90 -22.32 2.30
C GLN A 317 2.02 -22.52 1.27
N LYS A 318 1.91 -21.86 0.12
CA LYS A 318 2.92 -21.95 -0.95
C LYS A 318 4.30 -21.49 -0.48
N GLU A 319 4.38 -20.45 0.33
CA GLU A 319 5.65 -20.00 0.90
C GLU A 319 6.26 -21.03 1.85
N ASP A 320 5.45 -21.64 2.73
CA ASP A 320 5.92 -22.73 3.60
C ASP A 320 6.41 -23.93 2.78
N GLU A 321 5.69 -24.27 1.70
CA GLU A 321 6.11 -25.35 0.79
C GLU A 321 7.45 -25.06 0.12
N ILE A 322 7.69 -23.81 -0.32
CA ILE A 322 8.96 -23.37 -0.91
C ILE A 322 10.08 -23.41 0.13
N TRP A 323 9.83 -22.92 1.34
CA TRP A 323 10.81 -22.93 2.43
C TRP A 323 11.27 -24.35 2.81
N ASN A 324 10.36 -25.32 2.66
CA ASN A 324 10.62 -26.74 2.94
C ASN A 324 11.05 -27.55 1.71
N ASP A 325 11.27 -26.94 0.54
CA ASP A 325 11.58 -27.63 -0.72
C ASP A 325 10.57 -28.74 -1.09
N THR A 326 9.30 -28.49 -0.79
CA THR A 326 8.17 -29.39 -1.11
C THR A 326 7.25 -28.83 -2.20
N TYR A 327 7.52 -27.60 -2.64
CA TYR A 327 6.74 -26.94 -3.67
C TYR A 327 7.07 -27.50 -5.06
N VAL A 328 6.07 -28.09 -5.72
CA VAL A 328 6.17 -28.55 -7.11
C VAL A 328 5.56 -27.49 -8.03
N SER A 329 6.41 -26.88 -8.87
CA SER A 329 5.96 -25.79 -9.75
C SER A 329 5.20 -26.29 -10.96
N ASN A 330 3.88 -26.06 -10.96
CA ASN A 330 2.97 -26.52 -12.01
C ASN A 330 2.49 -25.39 -12.96
N GLY A 331 3.12 -24.20 -12.93
CA GLY A 331 2.70 -23.01 -13.71
C GLY A 331 3.54 -22.72 -14.97
N PRO A 332 3.15 -21.78 -15.84
CA PRO A 332 3.91 -21.43 -17.05
C PRO A 332 5.29 -20.79 -16.79
N PHE A 333 5.56 -20.38 -15.54
CA PHE A 333 6.88 -19.95 -15.04
C PHE A 333 7.65 -21.08 -14.33
N SER A 334 7.28 -22.35 -14.55
CA SER A 334 7.90 -23.58 -14.00
C SER A 334 9.37 -23.82 -14.35
N LYS A 335 10.03 -22.87 -15.04
CA LYS A 335 11.42 -23.00 -15.49
C LYS A 335 12.46 -22.55 -14.46
N ILE A 336 12.06 -21.97 -13.32
CA ILE A 336 12.99 -21.75 -12.21
C ILE A 336 13.15 -23.11 -11.52
N ASP A 337 14.31 -23.74 -11.62
CA ASP A 337 14.60 -24.96 -10.87
C ASP A 337 14.96 -24.52 -9.45
N TRP A 338 14.01 -24.53 -8.51
CA TRP A 338 14.25 -24.16 -7.09
C TRP A 338 15.12 -25.18 -6.33
N LYS A 339 16.01 -25.92 -7.01
CA LYS A 339 16.90 -26.91 -6.41
C LYS A 339 18.02 -26.24 -5.60
N THR A 340 17.66 -25.63 -4.49
CA THR A 340 18.54 -25.32 -3.39
C THR A 340 18.10 -26.11 -2.16
N THR A 341 19.09 -26.48 -1.33
CA THR A 341 18.87 -27.10 -0.03
C THR A 341 17.72 -26.39 0.72
N ALA A 342 16.68 -27.14 1.12
CA ALA A 342 15.54 -26.60 1.87
C ALA A 342 16.02 -25.66 2.99
N GLY A 343 15.53 -24.41 3.01
CA GLY A 343 15.92 -23.43 4.02
C GLY A 343 15.69 -23.95 5.44
N SER A 344 14.61 -24.72 5.63
CA SER A 344 14.29 -25.43 6.88
C SER A 344 15.30 -26.50 7.29
N SER A 345 16.09 -27.05 6.36
CA SER A 345 17.09 -28.07 6.67
C SER A 345 18.39 -27.49 7.26
N LEU A 346 18.59 -26.18 7.19
CA LEU A 346 19.77 -25.52 7.75
C LEU A 346 19.75 -25.57 9.29
N PRO A 347 20.90 -25.72 9.96
CA PRO A 347 20.96 -25.86 11.42
C PRO A 347 20.24 -24.77 12.21
N LYS A 348 20.25 -23.52 11.71
CA LYS A 348 19.58 -22.37 12.34
C LYS A 348 18.04 -22.48 12.37
N PHE A 349 17.45 -23.21 11.41
CA PHE A 349 16.00 -23.28 11.21
C PHE A 349 15.42 -24.68 11.44
N ARG A 350 16.27 -25.71 11.47
CA ARG A 350 15.87 -27.11 11.62
C ARG A 350 15.07 -27.38 12.89
N ASP A 351 15.43 -26.72 13.99
CA ASP A 351 14.84 -26.92 15.31
C ASP A 351 13.89 -25.77 15.70
N GLU A 352 13.38 -25.01 14.72
CA GLU A 352 12.43 -23.92 14.97
C GLU A 352 11.09 -24.45 15.54
N ASP A 353 10.64 -23.88 16.66
CA ASP A 353 9.33 -24.17 17.25
C ASP A 353 8.21 -23.48 16.43
N LEU A 354 7.74 -24.19 15.41
CA LEU A 354 6.72 -23.72 14.47
C LEU A 354 5.33 -23.47 15.09
N ASP A 355 5.08 -23.96 16.31
CA ASP A 355 3.85 -23.65 17.05
C ASP A 355 3.95 -22.29 17.77
N LYS A 356 5.17 -21.84 18.09
CA LYS A 356 5.46 -20.50 18.64
C LYS A 356 5.92 -19.48 17.60
N ALA A 357 6.18 -19.92 16.38
CA ALA A 357 6.60 -19.05 15.30
C ALA A 357 5.57 -17.94 15.01
N ILE A 358 6.08 -16.78 14.59
CA ILE A 358 5.27 -15.57 14.38
C ILE A 358 4.28 -15.80 13.25
N ARG A 359 3.02 -15.48 13.51
CA ARG A 359 1.94 -15.52 12.53
C ARG A 359 2.18 -14.48 11.42
N PRO A 360 2.14 -14.87 10.13
CA PRO A 360 2.28 -13.95 9.01
C PRO A 360 1.12 -12.96 8.99
N THR A 361 1.34 -11.76 8.49
CA THR A 361 0.29 -10.73 8.41
C THR A 361 0.23 -10.09 7.02
N PHE A 362 -0.97 -9.72 6.60
CA PHE A 362 -1.18 -8.95 5.38
C PHE A 362 -1.40 -7.48 5.74
N GLY A 363 -0.47 -6.64 5.30
CA GLY A 363 -0.32 -5.31 5.87
C GLY A 363 1.01 -4.66 5.56
N PHE A 364 1.35 -3.71 6.42
CA PHE A 364 2.62 -2.99 6.39
C PHE A 364 2.98 -2.47 7.78
N TRP A 365 4.26 -2.30 8.02
CA TRP A 365 4.76 -1.56 9.17
C TRP A 365 4.81 -0.07 8.86
N LEU A 366 4.51 0.77 9.85
CA LEU A 366 4.75 2.21 9.81
C LEU A 366 5.78 2.56 10.89
N PHE A 367 6.99 2.84 10.45
CA PHE A 367 8.06 3.31 11.31
C PHE A 367 8.11 4.85 11.33
N PRO A 368 8.54 5.48 12.44
CA PRO A 368 9.01 6.86 12.37
C PRO A 368 10.21 6.96 11.42
N VAL A 369 10.39 8.10 10.76
CA VAL A 369 11.52 8.32 9.84
C VAL A 369 12.88 8.20 10.53
N ASP A 370 12.96 8.54 11.81
CA ASP A 370 14.20 8.48 12.60
C ASP A 370 14.67 7.04 12.89
N ALA A 371 13.83 6.04 12.61
CA ALA A 371 14.19 4.62 12.73
C ALA A 371 15.25 4.19 11.72
N PHE A 372 15.42 4.92 10.61
CA PHE A 372 16.34 4.58 9.52
C PHE A 372 17.36 5.70 9.35
N ASN A 373 18.19 5.91 10.37
CA ASN A 373 19.30 6.87 10.38
C ASN A 373 20.66 6.18 10.23
N ASP A 374 21.72 6.92 9.95
CA ASP A 374 23.05 6.33 9.69
C ASP A 374 23.61 5.51 10.87
N GLY A 375 23.15 5.79 12.10
CA GLY A 375 23.51 5.02 13.30
C GLY A 375 22.74 3.70 13.46
N SER A 376 21.63 3.54 12.75
CA SER A 376 20.83 2.30 12.74
C SER A 376 21.25 1.32 11.63
N GLU A 377 22.07 1.73 10.66
CA GLU A 377 22.62 0.82 9.66
C GLU A 377 23.68 -0.09 10.33
N SER A 378 23.37 -1.38 10.47
CA SER A 378 24.23 -2.33 11.17
C SER A 378 25.20 -3.05 10.26
N ALA A 379 24.85 -3.24 8.98
CA ALA A 379 25.73 -3.82 7.97
C ALA A 379 25.33 -3.41 6.55
N SER A 380 26.32 -3.14 5.70
CA SER A 380 26.11 -2.97 4.26
C SER A 380 26.54 -4.23 3.52
N HIS A 381 25.61 -4.86 2.80
CA HIS A 381 25.87 -6.08 2.01
C HIS A 381 26.18 -5.73 0.54
N SER A 382 25.63 -4.62 0.05
CA SER A 382 25.94 -4.04 -1.26
C SER A 382 25.46 -2.59 -1.32
N ASN A 383 25.74 -1.90 -2.44
CA ASN A 383 25.24 -0.54 -2.71
C ASN A 383 23.71 -0.40 -2.66
N TYR A 384 22.96 -1.51 -2.62
CA TYR A 384 21.50 -1.51 -2.64
C TYR A 384 20.86 -2.34 -1.53
N ILE A 385 21.65 -3.00 -0.67
CA ILE A 385 21.10 -3.89 0.37
C ILE A 385 21.89 -3.66 1.65
N SER A 386 21.18 -3.27 2.70
CA SER A 386 21.73 -3.06 4.03
C SER A 386 20.84 -3.71 5.09
N SER A 387 21.45 -4.09 6.21
CA SER A 387 20.78 -4.51 7.42
C SER A 387 20.65 -3.33 8.38
N TRP A 388 19.49 -3.23 9.02
CA TRP A 388 19.15 -2.13 9.92
C TRP A 388 18.74 -2.67 11.30
N ASP A 389 19.30 -2.11 12.36
CA ASP A 389 18.82 -2.30 13.73
C ASP A 389 17.84 -1.17 14.05
N VAL A 390 16.55 -1.50 14.03
CA VAL A 390 15.45 -0.59 14.34
C VAL A 390 14.76 -0.94 15.66
N SER A 391 15.43 -1.72 16.51
CA SER A 391 14.84 -2.27 17.75
C SER A 391 14.40 -1.19 18.75
N GLU A 392 14.99 0.00 18.70
CA GLU A 392 14.59 1.16 19.50
C GLU A 392 13.26 1.79 19.03
N HIS A 393 12.83 1.50 17.80
CA HIS A 393 11.70 2.15 17.14
C HIS A 393 10.60 1.14 16.78
N TRP A 394 9.82 0.72 17.77
CA TRP A 394 8.75 -0.24 17.51
C TRP A 394 7.70 0.31 16.52
N PRO A 395 7.37 -0.41 15.43
CA PRO A 395 6.48 0.11 14.41
C PRO A 395 5.00 0.02 14.83
N GLU A 396 4.19 0.91 14.26
CA GLU A 396 2.75 0.63 14.17
C GLU A 396 2.55 -0.50 13.14
N LEU A 397 1.58 -1.39 13.40
CA LEU A 397 1.17 -2.42 12.45
C LEU A 397 -0.12 -1.99 11.77
N ALA A 398 -0.08 -1.80 10.45
CA ALA A 398 -1.26 -1.57 9.65
C ALA A 398 -1.74 -2.89 9.03
N LEU A 399 -2.91 -3.37 9.45
CA LEU A 399 -3.53 -4.61 8.96
C LEU A 399 -4.47 -4.32 7.81
N LEU A 400 -4.25 -4.96 6.66
CA LEU A 400 -5.17 -4.87 5.54
C LEU A 400 -6.44 -5.70 5.81
N ARG A 401 -7.60 -5.11 5.53
CA ARG A 401 -8.88 -5.82 5.57
C ARG A 401 -9.08 -6.60 4.28
N LEU A 402 -8.68 -7.87 4.30
CA LEU A 402 -8.91 -8.78 3.18
C LEU A 402 -10.41 -9.10 3.08
N PRO A 403 -11.03 -8.97 1.90
CA PRO A 403 -12.40 -9.45 1.71
C PRO A 403 -12.49 -10.96 1.92
N SER A 404 -13.62 -11.42 2.47
CA SER A 404 -14.01 -12.82 2.41
C SER A 404 -14.26 -13.22 0.94
N SER A 405 -13.95 -14.48 0.60
CA SER A 405 -14.17 -15.04 -0.75
C SER A 405 -15.64 -15.07 -1.15
#